data_AF-A0A416SPL8-F1
#
_entry.id   AF-A0A416SPL8-F1
#
_cell.length_a   1.000
_cell.length_b   1.000
_cell.length_c   1.000
_cell.angle_alpha   90.00
_cell.angle_beta   90.00
_cell.angle_gamma   90.00
#
_symmetry.space_group_name_H-M   'P 1'
#
loop_
_entity.id
_entity.type
_entity.pdbx_description
1 polymer ?
#
loop_
_entity_poly.entity_id
_entity_poly.type
_entity_poly.pdbx_seq_one_letter_code
_entity_poly.pdbx_strand_id
1 'polypeptide(L)'
;KEGKGADEVKKIVEGGLSESALDSGLTQSQIEKIVNTPKGSRPDPASYLSQEYIEAHLAQFDDGASIIMTKEQYINYVKGNLTIGIPTDRTQFVLPKKYCDDIASKAAGNISFYEKALGFDIGHFSDGGGLVRIDIQNLDGLNLRIPSGNEAGANSHWIPGGKTDGGVPEAILDLIPNDPNNVTVSEIK
;
A
#
# COMPACT_ATOMS: atom_id res chain seq x y z
N LYS A 1 29.14 14.52 -5.69
CA LYS A 1 28.59 13.87 -4.47
C LYS A 1 27.98 12.56 -4.93
N GLU A 2 28.69 11.46 -4.71
CA GLU A 2 28.31 10.13 -5.16
C GLU A 2 26.97 9.74 -4.52
N GLY A 3 26.04 9.28 -5.36
CA GLY A 3 24.73 8.82 -4.92
C GLY A 3 24.89 7.53 -4.12
N LYS A 4 24.27 7.49 -2.94
CA LYS A 4 24.23 6.29 -2.11
C LYS A 4 23.58 5.16 -2.91
N GLY A 5 24.30 4.04 -3.04
CA GLY A 5 23.89 2.88 -3.83
C GLY A 5 22.58 2.28 -3.35
N ALA A 6 21.89 1.57 -4.24
CA ALA A 6 20.58 0.96 -3.97
C ALA A 6 20.56 0.11 -2.67
N ASP A 7 21.67 -0.55 -2.34
CA ASP A 7 21.87 -1.38 -1.14
C ASP A 7 21.98 -0.60 0.17
N GLU A 8 22.58 0.59 0.16
CA GLU A 8 22.71 1.42 1.36
C GLU A 8 21.36 2.03 1.75
N VAL A 9 20.56 2.37 0.74
CA VAL A 9 19.19 2.85 0.93
C VAL A 9 18.26 1.69 1.30
N LYS A 10 18.48 0.48 0.78
CA LYS A 10 17.76 -0.73 1.22
C LYS A 10 17.97 -0.97 2.71
N LYS A 11 19.21 -0.83 3.21
CA LYS A 11 19.52 -0.83 4.65
C LYS A 11 18.88 0.31 5.46
N ILE A 12 18.69 1.50 4.90
CA ILE A 12 18.02 2.64 5.58
C ILE A 12 16.49 2.46 5.64
N VAL A 13 15.93 1.75 4.65
CA VAL A 13 14.51 1.35 4.59
C VAL A 13 14.27 0.17 5.53
N GLU A 14 15.10 -0.87 5.48
CA GLU A 14 15.06 -2.07 6.34
C GLU A 14 15.44 -1.78 7.80
N GLY A 15 16.33 -0.82 8.05
CA GLY A 15 16.85 -0.50 9.39
C GLY A 15 16.05 0.56 10.17
N GLY A 16 14.82 0.88 9.76
CA GLY A 16 14.01 1.80 10.57
C GLY A 16 12.69 2.30 9.97
N LEU A 17 12.10 1.64 8.97
CA LEU A 17 10.64 1.70 8.85
C LEU A 17 10.08 0.74 9.90
N SER A 18 9.04 1.14 10.63
CA SER A 18 8.63 0.51 11.89
C SER A 18 8.81 -1.01 11.93
N GLU A 19 9.50 -1.47 12.98
CA GLU A 19 9.89 -2.86 13.21
C GLU A 19 8.67 -3.78 13.35
N SER A 20 8.24 -4.35 12.24
CA SER A 20 7.54 -5.64 12.20
C SER A 20 7.69 -6.21 10.79
N ALA A 21 8.90 -6.67 10.46
CA ALA A 21 9.07 -7.54 9.31
C ALA A 21 8.45 -8.91 9.64
N LEU A 22 7.11 -8.94 9.75
CA LEU A 22 6.36 -10.18 9.91
C LEU A 22 6.73 -11.07 8.73
N ASP A 23 7.17 -12.29 9.05
CA ASP A 23 7.45 -13.29 8.05
C ASP A 23 6.15 -14.01 7.71
N SER A 24 5.74 -13.95 6.44
CA SER A 24 4.54 -14.65 5.96
C SER A 24 4.74 -16.16 5.91
N GLY A 25 5.98 -16.64 6.02
CA GLY A 25 6.33 -18.05 5.87
C GLY A 25 6.20 -18.54 4.43
N LEU A 26 5.92 -17.65 3.47
CA LEU A 26 5.81 -18.00 2.06
C LEU A 26 7.19 -18.25 1.45
N THR A 27 7.35 -19.44 0.88
CA THR A 27 8.52 -19.74 0.06
C THR A 27 8.42 -19.03 -1.30
N GLN A 28 9.57 -18.78 -1.92
CA GLN A 28 9.64 -18.22 -3.28
C GLN A 28 8.80 -19.01 -4.29
N SER A 29 8.78 -20.34 -4.19
CA SER A 29 7.98 -21.20 -5.07
C SER A 29 6.46 -21.01 -4.86
N GLN A 30 6.00 -20.79 -3.63
CA GLN A 30 4.60 -20.47 -3.37
C GLN A 30 4.22 -19.10 -3.94
N ILE A 31 5.09 -18.10 -3.76
CA ILE A 31 4.90 -16.76 -4.32
C ILE A 31 4.76 -16.84 -5.85
N GLU A 32 5.71 -17.48 -6.52
CA GLU A 32 5.69 -17.67 -7.98
C GLU A 32 4.44 -18.40 -8.45
N LYS A 33 4.02 -19.46 -7.76
CA LYS A 33 2.81 -20.20 -8.10
C LYS A 33 1.56 -19.31 -8.04
N ILE A 34 1.45 -18.45 -7.02
CA ILE A 34 0.30 -17.56 -6.84
C ILE A 34 0.32 -16.44 -7.89
N VAL A 35 1.45 -15.78 -8.10
CA VAL A 35 1.58 -14.68 -9.08
C VAL A 35 1.28 -15.17 -10.50
N ASN A 36 1.74 -16.37 -10.84
CA ASN A 36 1.48 -17.02 -12.14
C ASN A 36 0.06 -17.61 -12.26
N THR A 37 -0.72 -17.65 -11.18
CA THR A 37 -2.15 -17.99 -11.27
C THR A 37 -2.89 -16.81 -11.89
N PRO A 38 -3.73 -17.03 -12.92
CA PRO A 38 -4.44 -15.94 -13.58
C PRO A 38 -5.23 -15.06 -12.61
N LYS A 39 -5.17 -13.74 -12.81
CA LYS A 39 -5.99 -12.77 -12.05
C LYS A 39 -7.47 -13.13 -12.19
N GLY A 40 -8.19 -13.16 -11.06
CA GLY A 40 -9.55 -13.67 -10.93
C GLY A 40 -9.63 -15.10 -10.36
N SER A 41 -8.52 -15.86 -10.43
CA SER A 41 -8.43 -17.24 -9.93
C SER A 41 -7.33 -17.43 -8.89
N ARG A 42 -6.68 -16.35 -8.43
CA ARG A 42 -5.65 -16.44 -7.37
C ARG A 42 -6.30 -16.90 -6.07
N PRO A 43 -5.63 -17.77 -5.29
CA PRO A 43 -6.21 -18.34 -4.08
C PRO A 43 -6.50 -17.27 -3.03
N ASP A 44 -7.44 -17.58 -2.13
CA ASP A 44 -7.73 -16.79 -0.94
C ASP A 44 -6.49 -16.72 -0.02
N PRO A 45 -6.11 -15.55 0.52
CA PRO A 45 -5.00 -15.42 1.47
C PRO A 45 -5.04 -16.42 2.63
N ALA A 46 -6.21 -16.74 3.19
CA ALA A 46 -6.34 -17.70 4.29
C ALA A 46 -6.00 -19.15 3.88
N SER A 47 -5.86 -19.45 2.58
CA SER A 47 -5.43 -20.77 2.13
C SER A 47 -3.91 -20.96 2.14
N TYR A 48 -3.14 -19.89 2.32
CA TYR A 48 -1.67 -19.93 2.25
C TYR A 48 -0.96 -19.09 3.31
N LEU A 49 -1.67 -18.23 4.05
CA LEU A 49 -1.17 -17.53 5.23
C LEU A 49 -1.79 -18.14 6.49
N SER A 50 -1.03 -18.14 7.59
CA SER A 50 -1.58 -18.53 8.88
C SER A 50 -2.51 -17.45 9.43
N GLN A 51 -3.47 -17.86 10.24
CA GLN A 51 -4.39 -16.93 10.89
C GLN A 51 -3.62 -15.94 11.78
N GLU A 52 -2.60 -16.41 12.49
CA GLU A 52 -1.75 -15.59 13.35
C GLU A 52 -1.01 -14.51 12.55
N TYR A 53 -0.53 -14.84 11.34
CA TYR A 53 0.10 -13.84 10.47
C TYR A 53 -0.92 -12.81 9.99
N ILE A 54 -2.11 -13.26 9.56
CA ILE A 54 -3.16 -12.35 9.07
C ILE A 54 -3.53 -11.36 10.17
N GLU A 55 -3.80 -11.83 11.38
CA GLU A 55 -4.17 -10.98 12.52
C GLU A 55 -3.05 -9.99 12.87
N ALA A 56 -1.80 -10.46 13.00
CA ALA A 56 -0.67 -9.60 13.28
C ALA A 56 -0.42 -8.57 12.17
N HIS A 57 -0.64 -8.96 10.90
CA HIS A 57 -0.48 -8.08 9.75
C HIS A 57 -1.51 -6.96 9.76
N LEU A 58 -2.78 -7.29 10.00
CA LEU A 58 -3.89 -6.35 10.01
C LEU A 58 -3.87 -5.42 11.23
N ALA A 59 -3.34 -5.87 12.38
CA ALA A 59 -3.16 -5.03 13.57
C ALA A 59 -2.23 -3.81 13.34
N GLN A 60 -1.40 -3.84 12.29
CA GLN A 60 -0.58 -2.68 11.92
C GLN A 60 -1.43 -1.46 11.48
N PHE A 61 -2.71 -1.67 11.15
CA PHE A 61 -3.64 -0.64 10.70
C PHE A 61 -4.52 -0.06 11.82
N ASP A 62 -4.29 -0.45 13.09
CA ASP A 62 -5.08 0.00 14.24
C ASP A 62 -5.08 1.54 14.41
N ASP A 63 -4.00 2.21 13.98
CA ASP A 63 -3.85 3.67 13.98
C ASP A 63 -4.38 4.35 12.70
N GLY A 64 -5.12 3.59 11.88
CA GLY A 64 -5.66 4.03 10.59
C GLY A 64 -4.79 3.66 9.39
N ALA A 65 -5.26 4.09 8.22
CA ALA A 65 -4.66 3.74 6.93
C ALA A 65 -4.39 4.97 6.07
N SER A 66 -3.49 4.81 5.11
CA SER A 66 -3.19 5.81 4.09
C SER A 66 -3.31 5.23 2.69
N ILE A 67 -3.66 6.09 1.74
CA ILE A 67 -3.57 5.84 0.30
C ILE A 67 -2.53 6.80 -0.26
N ILE A 68 -1.66 6.29 -1.12
CA ILE A 68 -0.72 7.09 -1.91
C ILE A 68 -1.11 6.93 -3.38
N MET A 69 -1.29 8.06 -4.07
CA MET A 69 -1.65 8.07 -5.49
C MET A 69 -1.07 9.30 -6.18
N THR A 70 -1.08 9.31 -7.51
CA THR A 70 -0.72 10.50 -8.26
C THR A 70 -1.78 11.60 -8.11
N LYS A 71 -1.37 12.85 -8.30
CA LYS A 71 -2.31 13.98 -8.32
C LYS A 71 -3.38 13.84 -9.41
N GLU A 72 -2.99 13.33 -10.57
CA GLU A 72 -3.92 13.04 -11.66
C GLU A 72 -4.98 12.02 -11.23
N GLN A 73 -4.58 10.90 -10.61
CA GLN A 73 -5.52 9.89 -10.10
C GLN A 73 -6.48 10.49 -9.06
N TYR A 74 -5.95 11.30 -8.13
CA TYR A 74 -6.79 11.99 -7.15
C TYR A 74 -7.85 12.87 -7.82
N ILE A 75 -7.46 13.70 -8.79
CA ILE A 75 -8.38 14.60 -9.51
C ILE A 75 -9.45 13.81 -10.26
N ASN A 76 -9.06 12.72 -10.93
CA ASN A 76 -9.95 11.97 -11.81
C ASN A 76 -10.89 11.02 -11.06
N TYR A 77 -10.44 10.46 -9.93
CA TYR A 77 -11.14 9.34 -9.28
C TYR A 77 -11.59 9.62 -7.84
N VAL A 78 -11.08 10.66 -7.19
CA VAL A 78 -11.40 10.94 -5.77
C VAL A 78 -12.07 12.30 -5.59
N LYS A 79 -11.51 13.34 -6.20
CA LYS A 79 -11.96 14.71 -5.98
C LYS A 79 -13.41 14.89 -6.45
N GLY A 80 -14.31 15.18 -5.51
CA GLY A 80 -15.74 15.37 -5.79
C GLY A 80 -16.57 14.09 -5.80
N ASN A 81 -15.95 12.91 -5.62
CA ASN A 81 -16.67 11.64 -5.50
C ASN A 81 -17.06 11.36 -4.05
N LEU A 82 -18.21 10.69 -3.87
CA LEU A 82 -18.76 10.34 -2.55
C LEU A 82 -17.97 9.22 -1.85
N THR A 83 -17.25 8.42 -2.61
CA THR A 83 -16.45 7.30 -2.11
C THR A 83 -15.09 7.24 -2.77
N ILE A 84 -14.10 6.68 -2.06
CA ILE A 84 -12.75 6.38 -2.52
C ILE A 84 -12.63 4.87 -2.71
N GLY A 85 -12.03 4.44 -3.82
CA GLY A 85 -11.94 3.05 -4.24
C GLY A 85 -12.45 2.82 -5.65
N ILE A 86 -12.23 1.61 -6.17
CA ILE A 86 -12.60 1.23 -7.52
C ILE A 86 -14.05 0.70 -7.50
N PRO A 87 -15.02 1.35 -8.17
CA PRO A 87 -16.43 0.95 -8.04
C PRO A 87 -16.77 -0.43 -8.62
N THR A 88 -15.98 -0.93 -9.57
CA THR A 88 -16.27 -2.16 -10.31
C THR A 88 -16.12 -3.41 -9.44
N ASP A 89 -15.11 -3.46 -8.58
CA ASP A 89 -14.86 -4.55 -7.63
C ASP A 89 -15.03 -4.12 -6.17
N ARG A 90 -15.30 -2.82 -5.94
CA ARG A 90 -15.57 -2.19 -4.65
C ARG A 90 -14.39 -2.22 -3.68
N THR A 91 -13.16 -2.23 -4.17
CA THR A 91 -11.96 -2.29 -3.32
C THR A 91 -11.08 -1.04 -3.40
N GLN A 92 -10.30 -0.78 -2.35
CA GLN A 92 -9.25 0.22 -2.32
C GLN A 92 -8.03 -0.34 -1.59
N PHE A 93 -6.87 -0.31 -2.24
CA PHE A 93 -5.59 -0.62 -1.60
C PHE A 93 -5.17 0.48 -0.64
N VAL A 94 -4.62 0.08 0.51
CA VAL A 94 -4.17 0.97 1.58
C VAL A 94 -2.91 0.42 2.23
N LEU A 95 -2.12 1.30 2.83
CA LEU A 95 -1.00 0.94 3.71
C LEU A 95 -1.22 1.52 5.11
N PRO A 96 -0.55 1.02 6.16
CA PRO A 96 -0.73 1.58 7.49
C PRO A 96 -0.30 3.04 7.55
N LYS A 97 -1.08 3.86 8.24
CA LYS A 97 -0.80 5.30 8.36
C LYS A 97 0.59 5.57 8.94
N LYS A 98 0.98 4.81 9.95
CA LYS A 98 2.29 4.93 10.61
C LYS A 98 3.47 4.76 9.65
N TYR A 99 3.40 3.79 8.73
CA TYR A 99 4.45 3.60 7.72
C TYR A 99 4.49 4.78 6.75
N CYS A 100 3.34 5.33 6.37
CA CYS A 100 3.28 6.55 5.58
C CYS A 100 3.91 7.76 6.31
N ASP A 101 3.69 7.90 7.62
CA ASP A 101 4.32 8.94 8.43
C ASP A 101 5.85 8.79 8.49
N ASP A 102 6.35 7.57 8.69
CA ASP A 102 7.79 7.28 8.70
C ASP A 102 8.43 7.56 7.33
N ILE A 103 7.78 7.16 6.24
CA ILE A 103 8.24 7.43 4.87
C ILE A 103 8.28 8.94 4.64
N ALA A 104 7.22 9.67 5.02
CA ALA A 104 7.16 11.12 4.86
C ALA A 104 8.30 11.83 5.61
N SER A 105 8.54 11.43 6.86
CA SER A 105 9.61 12.00 7.69
C SER A 105 10.99 11.75 7.07
N LYS A 106 11.24 10.56 6.52
CA LYS A 106 12.53 10.21 5.90
C LYS A 106 12.71 10.82 4.52
N ALA A 107 11.63 10.93 3.76
CA ALA A 107 11.63 11.52 2.42
C ALA A 107 12.06 12.99 2.46
N ALA A 108 11.65 13.73 3.50
CA ALA A 108 11.95 15.16 3.63
C ALA A 108 11.62 15.96 2.35
N GLY A 109 10.49 15.64 1.71
CA GLY A 109 10.04 16.22 0.43
C GLY A 109 10.53 15.49 -0.82
N ASN A 110 11.40 14.49 -0.71
CA ASN A 110 11.86 13.71 -1.86
C ASN A 110 10.86 12.63 -2.29
N ILE A 111 10.07 12.91 -3.34
CA ILE A 111 9.06 11.99 -3.88
C ILE A 111 9.68 10.64 -4.30
N SER A 112 10.88 10.61 -4.87
CA SER A 112 11.50 9.33 -5.27
C SER A 112 11.86 8.43 -4.09
N PHE A 113 11.88 8.95 -2.86
CA PHE A 113 11.95 8.11 -1.67
C PHE A 113 10.66 7.31 -1.48
N TYR A 114 9.48 7.90 -1.71
CA TYR A 114 8.21 7.17 -1.68
C TYR A 114 8.16 6.09 -2.76
N GLU A 115 8.60 6.41 -3.98
CA GLU A 115 8.63 5.47 -5.10
C GLU A 115 9.43 4.23 -4.71
N LYS A 116 10.66 4.43 -4.21
CA LYS A 116 11.49 3.32 -3.76
C LYS A 116 10.91 2.57 -2.55
N ALA A 117 10.40 3.28 -1.54
CA ALA A 117 9.90 2.66 -0.32
C ALA A 117 8.64 1.81 -0.57
N LEU A 118 7.82 2.20 -1.54
CA LEU A 118 6.57 1.51 -1.87
C LEU A 118 6.71 0.59 -3.08
N GLY A 119 7.81 0.66 -3.84
CA GLY A 119 8.05 -0.19 -5.00
C GLY A 119 7.40 0.32 -6.30
N PHE A 120 7.20 1.64 -6.43
CA PHE A 120 6.83 2.24 -7.70
C PHE A 120 8.06 2.48 -8.58
N ASP A 121 7.83 2.51 -9.89
CA ASP A 121 8.81 2.97 -10.86
C ASP A 121 9.23 4.43 -10.58
N ILE A 122 10.50 4.73 -10.81
CA ILE A 122 11.04 6.08 -10.64
C ILE A 122 10.34 7.03 -11.62
N GLY A 123 9.86 8.16 -11.10
CA GLY A 123 9.14 9.18 -11.87
C GLY A 123 7.62 8.99 -11.91
N HIS A 124 7.10 7.85 -11.43
CA HIS A 124 5.65 7.55 -11.43
C HIS A 124 4.80 8.71 -10.89
N PHE A 125 5.19 9.29 -9.74
CA PHE A 125 4.41 10.35 -9.13
C PHE A 125 4.65 11.71 -9.81
N SER A 126 5.88 12.02 -10.22
CA SER A 126 6.16 13.29 -10.91
C SER A 126 5.45 13.37 -12.26
N ASP A 127 5.43 12.27 -13.00
CA ASP A 127 4.77 12.17 -14.30
C ASP A 127 3.25 12.28 -14.15
N GLY A 128 2.70 11.77 -13.04
CA GLY A 128 1.29 11.93 -12.66
C GLY A 128 0.93 13.25 -11.96
N GLY A 129 1.80 14.27 -12.05
CA GLY A 129 1.53 15.62 -11.56
C GLY A 129 1.77 15.86 -10.06
N GLY A 130 2.45 14.92 -9.39
CA GLY A 130 2.81 14.97 -7.97
C GLY A 130 2.21 13.83 -7.15
N LEU A 131 2.57 13.77 -5.87
CA LEU A 131 2.12 12.75 -4.93
C LEU A 131 1.00 13.30 -4.04
N VAL A 132 -0.11 12.56 -3.95
CA VAL A 132 -1.20 12.81 -3.02
C VAL A 132 -1.25 11.70 -2.00
N ARG A 133 -1.32 12.09 -0.72
CA ARG A 133 -1.59 11.21 0.41
C ARG A 133 -3.00 11.45 0.91
N ILE A 134 -3.73 10.37 1.16
CA ILE A 134 -5.06 10.41 1.78
C ILE A 134 -5.00 9.56 3.04
N ASP A 135 -5.30 10.13 4.19
CA ASP A 135 -5.37 9.42 5.47
C ASP A 135 -6.82 9.13 5.85
N ILE A 136 -7.05 7.93 6.38
CA ILE A 136 -8.34 7.45 6.87
C ILE A 136 -8.15 7.06 8.34
N GLN A 137 -8.84 7.75 9.24
CA GLN A 137 -8.62 7.58 10.69
C GLN A 137 -9.32 6.34 11.25
N ASN A 138 -10.59 6.14 10.92
CA ASN A 138 -11.40 5.02 11.38
C ASN A 138 -11.70 4.06 10.21
N LEU A 139 -11.40 2.78 10.41
CA LEU A 139 -11.58 1.70 9.45
C LEU A 139 -12.79 0.80 9.76
N ASP A 140 -13.53 1.09 10.82
CA ASP A 140 -14.71 0.33 11.24
C ASP A 140 -15.72 0.19 10.10
N GLY A 141 -16.16 -1.05 9.84
CA GLY A 141 -17.12 -1.34 8.79
C GLY A 141 -16.57 -1.27 7.36
N LEU A 142 -15.26 -1.02 7.17
CA LEU A 142 -14.61 -0.99 5.86
C LEU A 142 -13.97 -2.32 5.46
N ASN A 143 -14.17 -3.39 6.24
CA ASN A 143 -13.76 -4.76 5.91
C ASN A 143 -12.27 -4.89 5.54
N LEU A 144 -11.39 -4.42 6.42
CA LEU A 144 -9.94 -4.52 6.27
C LEU A 144 -9.49 -5.98 6.13
N ARG A 145 -8.75 -6.28 5.06
CA ARG A 145 -8.28 -7.63 4.75
C ARG A 145 -7.04 -7.62 3.85
N ILE A 146 -6.31 -8.74 3.83
CA ILE A 146 -5.15 -8.92 2.94
C ILE A 146 -5.64 -9.04 1.48
N PRO A 147 -4.99 -8.37 0.51
CA PRO A 147 -5.33 -8.50 -0.90
C PRO A 147 -5.05 -9.91 -1.43
N SER A 148 -5.96 -10.42 -2.24
CA SER A 148 -5.80 -11.71 -2.94
C SER A 148 -5.03 -11.57 -4.26
N GLY A 149 -4.88 -10.34 -4.76
CA GLY A 149 -4.35 -10.04 -6.09
C GLY A 149 -5.39 -10.18 -7.18
N ASN A 150 -6.65 -10.48 -6.85
CA ASN A 150 -7.76 -10.50 -7.80
C ASN A 150 -8.42 -9.12 -7.96
N GLU A 151 -8.11 -8.17 -7.07
CA GLU A 151 -8.67 -6.83 -7.04
C GLU A 151 -8.30 -6.04 -8.29
N ALA A 152 -9.18 -5.16 -8.77
CA ALA A 152 -9.01 -4.39 -9.99
C ALA A 152 -7.69 -3.59 -9.98
N GLY A 153 -7.28 -3.06 -8.82
CA GLY A 153 -6.03 -2.34 -8.64
C GLY A 153 -4.75 -3.19 -8.65
N ALA A 154 -4.84 -4.51 -8.48
CA ALA A 154 -3.66 -5.37 -8.50
C ALA A 154 -3.01 -5.40 -9.90
N ASN A 155 -1.72 -5.06 -9.99
CA ASN A 155 -0.96 -4.97 -11.24
C ASN A 155 0.27 -5.91 -11.22
N SER A 156 1.25 -5.68 -12.09
CA SER A 156 2.47 -6.50 -12.18
C SER A 156 3.39 -6.42 -10.95
N HIS A 157 3.25 -5.40 -10.11
CA HIS A 157 3.99 -5.25 -8.85
C HIS A 157 3.30 -5.90 -7.66
N TRP A 158 2.05 -6.36 -7.81
CA TRP A 158 1.36 -7.03 -6.71
C TRP A 158 2.05 -8.37 -6.38
N ILE A 159 2.31 -8.59 -5.10
CA ILE A 159 2.83 -9.83 -4.55
C ILE A 159 1.91 -10.36 -3.43
N PRO A 160 1.80 -11.69 -3.25
CA PRO A 160 1.03 -12.28 -2.14
C PRO A 160 1.71 -12.01 -0.80
N GLY A 161 0.91 -12.00 0.28
CA GLY A 161 1.40 -11.81 1.64
C GLY A 161 1.17 -10.41 2.21
N GLY A 162 0.52 -9.52 1.47
CA GLY A 162 0.11 -8.21 1.97
C GLY A 162 1.24 -7.20 2.11
N LYS A 163 2.25 -7.24 1.24
CA LYS A 163 3.29 -6.20 1.20
C LYS A 163 3.38 -5.63 -0.20
N THR A 164 3.72 -4.36 -0.29
CA THR A 164 4.12 -3.75 -1.56
C THR A 164 5.45 -4.35 -2.03
N ASP A 165 5.80 -4.14 -3.30
CA ASP A 165 7.09 -4.57 -3.87
C ASP A 165 8.29 -3.88 -3.16
N GLY A 166 8.04 -2.74 -2.49
CA GLY A 166 9.01 -2.07 -1.61
C GLY A 166 9.12 -2.65 -0.19
N GLY A 167 8.27 -3.63 0.16
CA GLY A 167 8.27 -4.33 1.46
C GLY A 167 7.41 -3.69 2.55
N VAL A 168 6.62 -2.66 2.23
CA VAL A 168 5.71 -1.99 3.18
C VAL A 168 4.41 -2.79 3.30
N PRO A 169 3.84 -2.97 4.51
CA PRO A 169 2.54 -3.62 4.65
C PRO A 169 1.45 -2.93 3.84
N GLU A 170 0.58 -3.74 3.23
CA GLU A 170 -0.54 -3.33 2.40
C GLU A 170 -1.75 -4.21 2.70
N ALA A 171 -2.94 -3.61 2.59
CA ALA A 171 -4.24 -4.25 2.75
C ALA A 171 -5.23 -3.66 1.74
N ILE A 172 -6.45 -4.20 1.73
CA ILE A 172 -7.58 -3.62 1.01
C ILE A 172 -8.73 -3.32 1.96
N LEU A 173 -9.47 -2.26 1.63
CA LEU A 173 -10.74 -1.89 2.23
C LEU A 173 -11.83 -1.99 1.17
N ASP A 174 -13.08 -2.07 1.63
CA ASP A 174 -14.24 -1.76 0.79
C ASP A 174 -14.27 -0.25 0.44
N LEU A 175 -15.20 0.18 -0.42
CA LEU A 175 -15.36 1.59 -0.78
C LEU A 175 -15.48 2.48 0.45
N ILE A 176 -14.59 3.46 0.54
CA ILE A 176 -14.42 4.32 1.71
C ILE A 176 -15.28 5.58 1.51
N PRO A 177 -16.17 5.96 2.43
CA PRO A 177 -16.86 7.24 2.35
C PRO A 177 -15.87 8.41 2.35
N ASN A 178 -16.03 9.33 1.40
CA ASN A 178 -15.18 10.52 1.30
C ASN A 178 -15.69 11.62 2.26
N ASP A 179 -15.69 11.29 3.56
CA ASP A 179 -16.16 12.15 4.65
C ASP A 179 -14.99 12.93 5.25
N PRO A 180 -15.00 14.28 5.23
CA PRO A 180 -13.94 15.10 5.79
C PRO A 180 -13.76 14.93 7.32
N ASN A 181 -14.69 14.31 8.03
CA ASN A 181 -14.51 13.97 9.45
C ASN A 181 -13.61 12.75 9.68
N ASN A 182 -13.44 11.90 8.64
CA ASN A 182 -12.65 10.67 8.72
C ASN A 182 -11.46 10.66 7.75
N VAL A 183 -11.53 11.47 6.68
CA VAL A 183 -10.57 11.51 5.59
C VAL A 183 -9.84 12.85 5.53
N THR A 184 -8.51 12.80 5.47
CA THR A 184 -7.66 13.98 5.25
C THR A 184 -6.83 13.81 3.98
N VAL A 185 -6.73 14.86 3.15
CA VAL A 185 -5.96 14.84 1.91
C VAL A 185 -4.79 15.83 2.01
N SER A 186 -3.60 15.38 1.62
CA SER A 186 -2.37 16.19 1.58
C SER A 186 -1.64 16.01 0.25
N GLU A 187 -1.30 17.13 -0.41
CA GLU A 187 -0.37 17.12 -1.54
C GLU A 187 1.07 17.24 -1.02
N ILE A 188 1.93 16.27 -1.34
CA ILE A 188 3.35 16.30 -0.99
C ILE A 188 4.09 17.01 -2.12
N LYS A 189 4.85 18.05 -1.76
CA LYS A 189 5.60 18.92 -2.68
C LYS A 189 7.10 18.69 -2.55
#